data_AF-A0A9D7W2P3-F1
#
_entry.id   AF-A0A9D7W2P3-F1
#
_cell.length_a   1.000
_cell.length_b   1.000
_cell.length_c   1.000
_cell.angle_alpha   90.00
_cell.angle_beta   90.00
_cell.angle_gamma   90.00
#
_symmetry.space_group_name_H-M   'P 1'
#
loop_
_entity.id
_entity.type
_entity.pdbx_description
1 polymer ?
#
loop_
_entity_poly.entity_id
_entity_poly.type
_entity_poly.pdbx_seq_one_letter_code
_entity_poly.pdbx_strand_id
1 'polypeptide(L)' 'MVEKKIEISTSPAWLTRVLRIEWLGQTVASICWIASVLAYGISSSGDWLQLCAASSWLLANIVAALPVQAD' A
#
# COMPACT_ATOMS: atom_id res chain seq x y z
N MET A 1 40.16 -1.81 24.98
CA MET A 1 39.82 -2.09 23.56
C MET A 1 38.38 -2.57 23.55
N VAL A 2 37.43 -1.65 23.36
CA VAL A 2 35.98 -1.95 23.41
C VAL A 2 35.55 -2.25 21.98
N GLU A 3 35.19 -3.50 21.72
CA GLU A 3 34.62 -3.91 20.45
C GLU A 3 33.22 -3.29 20.31
N LYS A 4 33.14 -2.20 19.57
CA LYS A 4 31.88 -1.55 19.21
C LYS A 4 31.22 -2.46 18.17
N LYS A 5 30.36 -3.38 18.61
CA LYS A 5 29.49 -4.18 17.73
C LYS A 5 28.74 -3.18 16.85
N ILE A 6 29.07 -3.16 15.56
CA ILE A 6 28.33 -2.40 14.56
C ILE A 6 26.96 -3.07 14.51
N GLU A 7 26.01 -2.50 15.24
CA GLU A 7 24.61 -2.90 15.18
C GLU A 7 24.10 -2.43 13.83
N ILE A 8 24.17 -3.31 12.83
CA ILE A 8 23.52 -3.11 11.53
C ILE A 8 22.03 -3.05 11.86
N SER A 9 21.51 -1.82 11.95
CA SER A 9 20.08 -1.57 12.13
C SER A 9 19.39 -2.02 10.84
N THR A 10 19.00 -3.29 10.81
CA THR A 10 18.20 -3.86 9.74
C THR A 10 16.87 -3.12 9.76
N SER A 11 16.66 -2.21 8.81
CA SER A 11 15.36 -1.58 8.62
C SER A 11 14.29 -2.67 8.63
N PRO A 12 13.22 -2.52 9.43
CA PRO A 12 12.21 -3.55 9.54
C PRO A 12 11.66 -3.90 8.14
N ALA A 13 11.49 -5.19 7.86
CA ALA A 13 11.23 -5.69 6.51
C ALA A 13 9.96 -5.12 5.84
N TRP A 14 9.05 -4.54 6.62
CA TRP A 14 7.88 -3.81 6.13
C TRP A 14 8.25 -2.44 5.55
N LEU A 15 9.20 -1.70 6.15
CA LEU A 15 9.71 -0.41 5.64
C LEU A 15 10.33 -0.60 4.26
N THR A 16 11.15 -1.63 4.10
CA THR A 16 11.77 -1.96 2.82
C THR A 16 10.73 -2.33 1.75
N ARG A 17 9.57 -2.87 2.14
CA ARG A 17 8.46 -3.17 1.23
C ARG A 17 7.67 -1.93 0.84
N VAL A 18 7.29 -1.07 1.79
CA VAL A 18 6.54 0.18 1.49
C VAL A 18 7.37 1.20 0.72
N LEU A 19 8.69 1.17 0.85
CA LEU A 19 9.60 2.05 0.10
C LEU A 19 9.90 1.54 -1.32
N ARG A 20 9.38 0.36 -1.71
CA ARG A 20 9.50 -0.08 -3.11
C ARG A 20 8.63 0.82 -3.99
N ILE A 21 9.27 1.39 -5.01
CA ILE A 21 8.61 2.21 -6.04
C ILE A 21 7.40 1.47 -6.64
N GLU A 22 7.51 0.16 -6.86
CA GLU A 22 6.41 -0.69 -7.33
C GLU A 22 5.18 -0.62 -6.41
N TRP A 23 5.40 -0.72 -5.10
CA TRP A 23 4.32 -0.66 -4.11
C TRP A 23 3.70 0.73 -4.05
N LEU A 24 4.54 1.78 -4.00
CA LEU A 24 4.09 3.17 -4.01
C LEU A 24 3.30 3.50 -5.28
N GLY A 25 3.78 3.05 -6.44
CA GLY A 25 3.12 3.26 -7.73
C GLY A 25 1.74 2.62 -7.78
N GLN A 26 1.62 1.37 -7.32
CA GLN A 26 0.32 0.69 -7.24
C GLN A 26 -0.64 1.38 -6.26
N THR A 27 -0.15 1.82 -5.09
CA THR A 27 -0.96 2.54 -4.10
C THR A 27 -1.43 3.89 -4.64
N VAL A 28 -0.54 4.67 -5.26
CA VAL A 28 -0.89 5.97 -5.87
C VAL A 28 -1.85 5.79 -7.04
N ALA A 29 -1.63 4.80 -7.90
CA ALA A 29 -2.54 4.49 -9.01
C ALA A 29 -3.95 4.16 -8.52
N SER A 30 -4.07 3.33 -7.46
CA SER A 30 -5.35 3.01 -6.83
C SER A 30 -6.03 4.25 -6.25
N ILE A 31 -5.29 5.12 -5.55
CA ILE A 31 -5.83 6.38 -5.01
C ILE A 31 -6.30 7.30 -6.14
N CYS A 32 -5.50 7.46 -7.21
CA CYS A 32 -5.89 8.25 -8.38
C CYS A 32 -7.15 7.69 -9.06
N TRP A 33 -7.31 6.36 -9.08
CA TRP A 33 -8.53 5.74 -9.62
C TRP A 33 -9.75 6.08 -8.77
N ILE A 34 -9.67 5.91 -7.44
CA ILE A 34 -10.76 6.26 -6.52
C ILE A 34 -11.10 7.75 -6.64
N ALA A 35 -10.08 8.62 -6.64
CA ALA A 35 -10.25 10.06 -6.78
C ALA A 35 -10.92 10.44 -8.12
N SER A 36 -10.56 9.77 -9.21
CA SER A 36 -11.20 9.95 -10.51
C SER A 36 -12.69 9.61 -10.46
N VAL A 37 -13.06 8.45 -9.87
CA VAL A 37 -14.47 8.03 -9.71
C VAL A 37 -15.28 9.01 -8.87
N LEU A 38 -14.67 9.56 -7.83
CA LEU A 38 -15.31 10.59 -7.02
C LEU A 38 -15.41 11.94 -7.76
N ALA A 39 -14.42 12.28 -8.58
CA ALA A 39 -14.35 13.57 -9.29
C ALA A 39 -15.32 13.66 -10.48
N TYR A 40 -15.48 12.59 -11.27
CA TYR A 40 -16.48 12.58 -12.35
C TYR A 40 -17.90 12.33 -11.85
N GLY A 41 -18.04 11.84 -10.61
CA GLY A 41 -19.30 11.62 -9.92
C GLY A 41 -19.81 10.18 -10.05
N ILE A 42 -20.42 9.69 -8.97
CA ILE A 42 -21.01 8.35 -8.94
C ILE A 42 -22.42 8.43 -9.50
N SER A 43 -22.63 7.91 -10.71
CA SER A 43 -23.89 8.09 -11.45
C SER A 43 -24.64 6.77 -11.70
N SER A 44 -23.95 5.64 -11.56
CA SER A 44 -24.47 4.29 -11.81
C SER A 44 -24.02 3.30 -10.74
N SER A 45 -24.73 2.18 -10.62
CA SER A 45 -24.31 1.03 -9.80
C SER A 45 -22.92 0.49 -10.21
N GLY A 46 -22.51 0.71 -11.46
CA GLY A 46 -21.17 0.35 -11.94
C GLY A 46 -20.04 1.15 -11.27
N ASP A 47 -20.26 2.44 -11.01
CA ASP A 47 -19.29 3.32 -10.36
C ASP A 47 -19.03 2.87 -8.91
N TRP A 48 -20.10 2.44 -8.21
CA TRP A 48 -19.99 1.84 -6.89
C TRP A 48 -19.14 0.57 -6.89
N LEU A 49 -19.33 -0.28 -7.91
CA LEU A 49 -18.54 -1.51 -8.04
C LEU A 49 -17.06 -1.20 -8.32
N GLN A 50 -16.79 -0.21 -9.17
CA GLN A 50 -15.43 0.26 -9.45
C GLN A 50 -14.77 0.85 -8.20
N LEU A 51 -15.49 1.63 -7.42
CA LEU A 51 -14.99 2.23 -6.19
C LEU A 51 -14.68 1.15 -5.13
N CYS A 52 -15.55 0.14 -5.00
CA CYS A 52 -15.31 -1.02 -4.16
C CYS A 52 -14.09 -1.83 -4.62
N ALA A 53 -13.95 -2.07 -5.93
CA ALA A 53 -12.81 -2.79 -6.48
C ALA A 53 -11.49 -2.03 -6.24
N ALA A 54 -11.47 -0.73 -6.53
CA ALA A 54 -10.29 0.11 -6.30
C ALA A 54 -9.94 0.20 -4.80
N SER A 55 -10.94 0.30 -3.92
CA SER A 55 -10.74 0.30 -2.47
C SER A 55 -10.21 -1.04 -1.94
N SER A 56 -10.73 -2.14 -2.47
CA SER A 56 -10.25 -3.49 -2.15
C SER A 56 -8.81 -3.70 -2.61
N TRP A 57 -8.46 -3.14 -3.77
CA TRP A 57 -7.08 -3.14 -4.26
C TRP A 57 -6.15 -2.30 -3.37
N LEU A 58 -6.59 -1.11 -2.95
CA LEU A 58 -5.84 -0.29 -1.99
C LEU A 58 -5.58 -1.05 -0.69
N LEU A 59 -6.61 -1.72 -0.17
CA LEU A 59 -6.52 -2.51 1.06
C LEU A 59 -5.56 -3.69 0.90
N ALA A 60 -5.63 -4.44 -0.22
CA ALA A 60 -4.71 -5.53 -0.51
C ALA A 60 -3.26 -5.03 -0.59
N ASN A 61 -3.03 -3.85 -1.18
CA ASN A 61 -1.71 -3.22 -1.21
C ASN A 61 -1.21 -2.91 0.21
N ILE A 62 -2.05 -2.32 1.06
CA ILE A 62 -1.72 -2.04 2.47
C ILE A 62 -1.37 -3.33 3.22
N VAL A 63 -2.18 -4.37 3.08
CA VAL A 63 -1.94 -5.67 3.74
C VAL A 63 -0.62 -6.30 3.25
N ALA A 64 -0.30 -6.22 1.96
CA ALA A 64 0.95 -6.74 1.41
C ALA A 64 2.21 -6.03 1.96
N ALA A 65 2.05 -4.81 2.46
CA ALA A 65 3.11 -4.06 3.12
C ALA A 65 3.29 -4.44 4.60
N LEU A 66 2.25 -4.96 5.27
CA LEU A 66 2.32 -5.28 6.69
C LEU A 66 3.13 -6.57 6.93
N PRO A 67 3.86 -6.65 8.06
CA PRO A 67 4.51 -7.88 8.47
C PRO A 67 3.45 -8.91 8.87
N VAL A 68 3.46 -10.08 8.22
CA VAL A 68 2.62 -11.21 8.61
C VAL A 68 3.09 -11.71 9.99
N GLN A 69 2.24 -11.52 11.00
CA GLN A 69 2.39 -12.21 12.28
C GLN A 69 1.68 -13.54 12.12
N ALA A 70 2.43 -14.60 11.86
CA ALA A 70 1.93 -15.96 11.98
C ALA A 70 1.97 -16.30 13.48
N ASP A 71 0.81 -16.50 14.09
CA ASP A 71 0.64 -17.09 15.42
C ASP A 71 0.86 -18.61 15.36
#